data_AF-A0A4Y9L923-F1
#
_entry.id   AF-A0A4Y9L923-F1
#
_cell.length_a   1.000
_cell.length_b   1.000
_cell.length_c   1.000
_cell.angle_alpha   90.00
_cell.angle_beta   90.00
_cell.angle_gamma   90.00
#
_symmetry.space_group_name_H-M   'P 1'
#
loop_
_entity.id
_entity.type
_entity.pdbx_description
1 polymer ?
#
loop_
_entity_poly.entity_id
_entity_poly.type
_entity_poly.pdbx_seq_one_letter_code
_entity_poly.pdbx_strand_id
1 'polypeptide(L)'
;MIDKREILDLAAQTSLTPHVIEKDYVLGWMLAGIYAHEELAQKWIFKGGTCLKKCFFETYRFSEDLDFTLRDEAQLDEALL
;
A
#
# COMPACT_ATOMS: atom_id res chain seq x y z
N MET A 1 9.30 -2.99 13.57
CA MET A 1 9.88 -3.56 12.34
C MET A 1 9.54 -5.03 12.36
N ILE A 2 8.99 -5.59 11.29
CA ILE A 2 8.57 -7.00 11.25
C ILE A 2 9.79 -7.92 11.38
N ASP A 3 9.69 -8.96 12.20
CA ASP A 3 10.80 -9.88 12.42
C ASP A 3 10.95 -10.85 11.24
N LYS A 4 12.18 -11.30 10.96
CA LYS A 4 12.43 -12.28 9.89
C LYS A 4 11.62 -13.56 10.07
N ARG A 5 11.46 -14.04 11.30
CA ARG A 5 10.64 -15.22 11.59
C ARG A 5 9.19 -14.99 11.24
N GLU A 6 8.65 -13.82 11.58
CA GLU A 6 7.27 -13.44 11.26
C GLU A 6 7.04 -13.38 9.74
N ILE A 7 8.00 -12.83 8.98
CA ILE A 7 7.97 -12.85 7.51
C ILE A 7 7.90 -14.28 6.97
N LEU A 8 8.75 -15.18 7.46
CA LEU A 8 8.81 -16.58 7.01
C LEU A 8 7.53 -17.35 7.37
N ASP A 9 7.00 -17.12 8.58
CA ASP A 9 5.78 -17.76 9.06
C ASP A 9 4.56 -17.30 8.24
N LEU A 10 4.43 -16.00 7.95
CA LEU A 10 3.38 -15.48 7.07
C LEU A 10 3.51 -16.03 5.64
N ALA A 11 4.72 -16.00 5.07
CA ALA A 11 4.97 -16.48 3.73
C ALA A 11 4.52 -17.95 3.55
N ALA A 12 4.81 -18.80 4.54
CA ALA A 12 4.35 -20.18 4.57
C ALA A 12 2.82 -20.29 4.68
N GLN A 13 2.18 -19.53 5.57
CA GLN A 13 0.72 -19.57 5.77
C GLN A 13 -0.06 -19.10 4.53
N THR A 14 0.46 -18.08 3.84
CA THR A 14 -0.20 -17.50 2.65
C THR A 14 0.22 -18.16 1.35
N SER A 15 1.16 -19.11 1.37
CA SER A 15 1.81 -19.68 0.18
C SER A 15 2.41 -18.61 -0.76
N LEU A 16 3.09 -17.63 -0.18
CA LEU A 16 3.76 -16.53 -0.89
C LEU A 16 5.27 -16.57 -0.66
N THR A 17 6.03 -15.83 -1.46
CA THR A 17 7.45 -15.64 -1.19
C THR A 17 7.65 -14.63 -0.05
N PRO A 18 8.71 -14.79 0.77
CA PRO A 18 9.05 -13.82 1.83
C PRO A 18 9.13 -12.37 1.34
N HIS A 19 9.67 -12.16 0.13
CA HIS A 19 9.80 -10.82 -0.47
C HIS A 19 8.44 -10.15 -0.70
N VAL A 20 7.38 -10.91 -1.05
CA VAL A 20 6.03 -10.35 -1.23
C VAL A 20 5.48 -9.88 0.11
N ILE A 21 5.69 -10.65 1.20
CA ILE A 21 5.28 -10.27 2.55
C ILE A 21 6.01 -9.01 3.01
N GLU A 22 7.33 -8.94 2.81
CA GLU A 22 8.13 -7.76 3.14
C GLU A 22 7.62 -6.51 2.41
N LYS A 23 7.39 -6.61 1.09
CA LYS A 23 6.86 -5.49 0.32
C LYS A 23 5.47 -5.08 0.78
N ASP A 24 4.56 -6.02 1.00
CA ASP A 24 3.19 -5.73 1.45
C ASP A 24 3.17 -5.06 2.84
N TYR A 25 4.11 -5.44 3.72
CA TYR A 25 4.32 -4.78 5.01
C TYR A 25 4.77 -3.33 4.83
N VAL A 26 5.78 -3.08 3.98
CA VAL A 26 6.27 -1.72 3.70
C VAL A 26 5.18 -0.84 3.07
N LEU A 27 4.36 -1.38 2.16
CA LEU A 27 3.21 -0.65 1.60
C LEU A 27 2.20 -0.23 2.67
N GLY A 28 1.98 -1.09 3.67
CA GLY A 28 1.17 -0.74 4.84
C GLY A 28 1.73 0.47 5.60
N TRP A 29 3.04 0.51 5.81
CA TRP A 29 3.71 1.66 6.45
C TRP A 29 3.67 2.93 5.60
N MET A 30 3.84 2.81 4.29
CA MET A 30 3.70 3.96 3.38
C MET A 30 2.29 4.53 3.45
N LEU A 31 1.26 3.69 3.37
CA LEU A 31 -0.13 4.13 3.52
C LEU A 31 -0.39 4.77 4.90
N ALA A 32 0.12 4.17 5.98
CA ALA A 32 0.02 4.76 7.31
C ALA A 32 0.68 6.14 7.39
N GLY A 33 1.86 6.31 6.78
CA GLY A 33 2.56 7.59 6.72
C GLY A 33 1.81 8.65 5.90
N ILE A 34 1.29 8.29 4.73
CA ILE A 34 0.48 9.18 3.88
C ILE A 34 -0.76 9.66 4.65
N TYR A 35 -1.49 8.75 5.29
CA TYR A 35 -2.71 9.09 6.02
C TYR A 35 -2.47 9.69 7.41
N ALA A 36 -1.24 9.66 7.93
CA ALA A 36 -0.85 10.42 9.12
C ALA A 36 -0.59 11.90 8.82
N HIS A 37 -0.39 12.27 7.56
CA HIS A 37 -0.20 13.67 7.15
C HIS A 37 -1.55 14.32 6.81
N GLU A 38 -1.99 15.31 7.60
CA GLU A 38 -3.33 15.90 7.49
C GLU A 38 -3.71 16.36 6.07
N GLU A 39 -2.80 17.05 5.38
CA GLU A 39 -3.07 17.53 4.02
C GLU A 39 -3.25 16.39 3.00
N LEU A 40 -2.40 15.36 3.06
CA LEU A 40 -2.46 14.24 2.12
C LEU A 40 -3.70 13.39 2.40
N ALA A 41 -4.00 13.12 3.67
CA ALA A 41 -5.15 12.33 4.08
C ALA A 41 -6.48 12.87 3.55
N GLN A 42 -6.62 14.21 3.44
CA GLN A 42 -7.84 14.85 2.94
C GLN A 42 -7.91 14.91 1.41
N LYS A 43 -6.76 15.03 0.75
CA LYS A 43 -6.67 15.30 -0.70
C LYS A 43 -6.38 14.06 -1.55
N TRP A 44 -5.76 13.02 -1.01
CA TRP A 44 -5.35 11.82 -1.74
C TRP A 44 -6.34 10.67 -1.52
N ILE A 45 -7.07 10.30 -2.58
CA ILE A 45 -8.02 9.18 -2.54
C ILE A 45 -7.32 7.90 -3.00
N PHE A 46 -7.12 6.95 -2.08
CA PHE A 46 -6.51 5.65 -2.40
C PHE A 46 -7.44 4.77 -3.24
N LYS A 47 -6.91 4.20 -4.32
CA LYS A 47 -7.66 3.36 -5.27
C LYS A 47 -6.77 2.25 -5.86
N GLY A 48 -7.27 1.59 -6.90
CA GLY A 48 -6.52 0.58 -7.64
C GLY A 48 -6.46 -0.78 -6.96
N GLY A 49 -5.59 -1.65 -7.46
CA GLY A 49 -5.54 -3.07 -7.06
C GLY A 49 -5.13 -3.27 -5.60
N THR A 50 -4.18 -2.46 -5.11
CA THR A 50 -3.71 -2.53 -3.73
C THR A 50 -4.79 -2.07 -2.74
N CYS A 51 -5.59 -1.06 -3.11
CA CYS A 51 -6.75 -0.63 -2.32
C CYS A 51 -7.80 -1.74 -2.21
N LEU A 52 -8.10 -2.44 -3.31
CA LEU A 52 -9.01 -3.58 -3.29
C LEU A 52 -8.54 -4.68 -2.33
N LYS A 53 -7.25 -5.02 -2.33
CA LYS A 53 -6.66 -6.00 -1.41
C LYS A 53 -6.72 -5.56 0.06
N LYS A 54 -6.32 -4.32 0.35
CA LYS A 54 -6.14 -3.82 1.73
C LYS A 54 -7.45 -3.43 2.40
N CYS A 55 -8.43 -2.95 1.64
CA CYS A 55 -9.65 -2.36 2.20
C CYS A 55 -10.91 -3.21 2.01
N PHE A 56 -10.93 -4.13 1.04
CA PHE A 56 -12.19 -4.81 0.66
C PHE A 56 -12.08 -6.33 0.57
N PHE A 57 -10.97 -6.88 0.08
CA PHE A 57 -10.88 -8.30 -0.28
C PHE A 57 -9.56 -8.91 0.18
N GLU A 58 -9.58 -9.62 1.31
CA GLU A 58 -8.40 -10.29 1.87
C GLU A 58 -7.78 -11.34 0.93
N THR A 59 -8.57 -11.95 0.04
CA THR A 59 -8.08 -12.98 -0.90
C THR A 59 -7.71 -12.42 -2.28
N TYR A 60 -7.70 -11.10 -2.46
CA TYR A 60 -7.32 -10.49 -3.73
C TYR A 60 -5.82 -10.70 -4.03
N ARG A 61 -5.41 -10.45 -5.28
CA ARG A 61 -3.99 -10.56 -5.65
C ARG A 61 -3.14 -9.49 -4.95
N PHE A 62 -1.89 -9.82 -4.69
CA PHE A 62 -0.90 -8.83 -4.25
C PHE A 62 -0.48 -7.94 -5.42
N SER A 63 -0.11 -6.70 -5.09
CA SER A 63 0.32 -5.67 -6.02
C SER A 63 1.30 -4.75 -5.29
N GLU A 64 2.22 -4.15 -6.03
CA GLU A 64 3.28 -3.31 -5.46
C GLU A 64 2.96 -1.81 -5.58
N ASP A 65 2.08 -1.43 -6.52
CA ASP A 65 1.76 -0.04 -6.80
C ASP A 65 0.77 0.55 -5.78
N LEU A 66 0.93 1.83 -5.47
CA LEU A 66 -0.06 2.61 -4.72
C LEU A 66 -0.69 3.65 -5.64
N ASP A 67 -1.95 3.41 -6.02
CA ASP A 67 -2.69 4.30 -6.91
C ASP A 67 -3.51 5.31 -6.13
N PHE A 68 -3.40 6.60 -6.47
CA PHE A 68 -4.20 7.65 -5.88
C PHE A 68 -4.92 8.49 -6.94
N THR A 69 -6.04 9.08 -6.54
CA THR A 69 -6.65 10.20 -7.25
C THR A 69 -6.62 11.42 -6.35
N LEU A 70 -6.03 12.51 -6.83
CA LEU A 70 -5.95 13.76 -6.10
C LEU A 70 -7.26 14.52 -6.24
N ARG A 71 -7.75 15.09 -5.13
CA ARG A 71 -8.90 16.01 -5.13
C ARG A 71 -8.53 17.43 -5.54
N ASP A 72 -7.23 17.76 -5.45
CA ASP A 72 -6.68 19.08 -5.70
C ASP A 72 -5.58 18.94 -6.75
N GLU A 73 -5.88 19.32 -7.99
CA GLU A 73 -4.95 19.23 -9.13
C GLU A 73 -3.73 20.13 -8.96
N ALA A 74 -3.76 21.13 -8.06
CA ALA A 74 -2.60 21.97 -7.77
C ALA A 74 -1.42 21.21 -7.14
N GLN A 75 -1.65 19.97 -6.69
CA GLN A 75 -0.61 19.07 -6.19
C GLN A 75 0.04 18.22 -7.29
N LEU A 76 -0.44 18.33 -8.54
CA LEU A 76 0.19 17.66 -9.68
C LEU A 76 1.42 18.45 -10.14
N ASP A 77 2.49 17.72 -10.41
CA ASP A 77 3.65 18.26 -11.12
C ASP A 77 3.48 17.93 -12.61
N GLU A 78 3.29 18.96 -13.45
CA GLU A 78 3.14 18.79 -14.91
C GLU A 78 4.34 18.09 -15.56
N ALA A 79 5.53 18.14 -14.95
CA ALA A 79 6.70 17.43 -15.47
C ALA A 79 6.63 15.91 -15.27
N LEU A 80 5.70 15.42 -14.45
CA LEU A 80 5.50 14.01 -14.12
C LEU A 80 4.23 13.41 -14.75
N LEU A 81 3.45 14.21 -15.51
CA LEU A 81 2.27 13.79 -16.28
C LEU A 81 2.64 13.43 -17.72
#